data_AF-A0A931UFS2-F1
#
_entry.id   AF-A0A931UFS2-F1
#
_cell.length_a   1.000
_cell.length_b   1.000
_cell.length_c   1.000
_cell.angle_alpha   90.00
_cell.angle_beta   90.00
_cell.angle_gamma   90.00
#
_symmetry.space_group_name_H-M   'P 1'
#
loop_
_entity.id
_entity.type
_entity.pdbx_description
1 polymer ?
#
loop_
_entity_poly.entity_id
_entity_poly.type
_entity_poly.pdbx_seq_one_letter_code
_entity_poly.pdbx_strand_id
1 'polypeptide(L)' 'DGRVKYYGKTKAIVEGRARKPVREYLLKQGRFAHFLEEDLTYFQKKVDEMWEKWEIPAVVPFKRLDAAKAALEAK' A
#
# COMPACT_ATOMS: atom_id res chain seq x y z
N ASP A 1 23.85 -11.54 3.84
CA ASP A 1 23.07 -10.32 4.14
C ASP A 1 22.66 -9.53 2.90
N GLY A 2 21.48 -9.80 2.35
CA GLY A 2 20.89 -8.98 1.29
C GLY A 2 20.16 -7.77 1.89
N ARG A 3 20.80 -6.59 1.90
CA ARG A 3 20.15 -5.34 2.37
C ARG A 3 19.35 -4.70 1.23
N VAL A 4 18.02 -4.72 1.35
CA VAL A 4 17.12 -3.96 0.46
C VAL A 4 17.29 -2.46 0.74
N LYS A 5 17.74 -1.70 -0.27
CA LYS A 5 17.78 -0.23 -0.26
C LYS A 5 16.67 0.30 -1.15
N TYR A 6 15.77 1.11 -0.58
CA TYR A 6 14.75 1.83 -1.33
C TYR A 6 15.30 3.18 -1.81
N TYR A 7 15.07 3.51 -3.09
CA TYR A 7 15.53 4.77 -3.69
C TYR A 7 14.35 5.62 -4.17
N GLY A 8 14.50 6.95 -4.13
CA GLY A 8 13.58 7.92 -4.71
C GLY A 8 12.13 7.78 -4.25
N LYS A 9 11.21 7.54 -5.19
CA LYS A 9 9.76 7.46 -4.95
C LYS A 9 9.40 6.32 -4.00
N THR A 10 10.10 5.19 -4.07
CA THR A 10 9.84 4.03 -3.21
C THR A 10 10.21 4.30 -1.75
N LYS A 11 11.28 5.08 -1.51
CA LYS A 11 11.66 5.52 -0.16
C LYS A 11 10.59 6.44 0.45
N ALA A 12 10.10 7.42 -0.33
CA ALA A 12 9.05 8.33 0.11
C ALA A 12 7.70 7.63 0.38
N ILE A 13 7.42 6.54 -0.33
CA ILE A 13 6.25 5.70 -0.09
C ILE A 13 6.37 4.97 1.26
N VAL A 14 7.53 4.36 1.52
CA VAL A 14 7.82 3.67 2.79
C VAL A 14 7.88 4.65 3.96
N GLU A 15 8.38 5.87 3.76
CA GLU A 15 8.47 6.94 4.78
C GLU A 15 7.13 7.65 5.05
N GLY A 16 6.02 7.25 4.41
CA GLY A 16 4.67 7.69 4.80
C GLY A 16 4.20 9.02 4.18
N ARG A 17 4.61 9.33 2.95
CA ARG A 17 4.07 10.50 2.21
C ARG A 17 2.54 10.49 2.20
N ALA A 18 1.92 11.67 2.41
CA ALA A 18 0.47 11.85 2.35
C ALA A 18 -0.10 11.25 1.06
N ARG A 19 -0.94 10.23 1.23
CA ARG A 19 -1.56 9.48 0.15
C ARG A 19 -2.75 10.28 -0.38
N LYS A 20 -2.91 10.34 -1.70
CA LYS A 20 -4.13 10.90 -2.28
C LYS A 20 -5.26 9.88 -2.18
N PRO A 21 -6.50 10.30 -1.88
CA PRO A 21 -7.63 9.39 -1.83
C PRO A 21 -7.83 8.72 -3.20
N VAL A 22 -8.19 7.44 -3.18
CA VAL A 22 -8.34 6.62 -4.40
C VAL A 22 -9.47 7.17 -5.28
N ARG A 23 -10.49 7.78 -4.67
CA ARG A 23 -11.60 8.48 -5.34
C ARG A 23 -11.12 9.46 -6.42
N GLU A 24 -10.17 10.34 -6.11
CA GLU A 24 -9.68 11.34 -7.07
C GLU A 24 -8.97 10.70 -8.27
N TYR A 25 -8.33 9.56 -8.05
CA TYR A 25 -7.64 8.82 -9.11
C TYR A 25 -8.64 8.04 -9.99
N LEU A 26 -9.66 7.42 -9.38
CA LEU A 26 -10.68 6.66 -10.09
C LEU A 26 -11.56 7.58 -10.95
N LEU A 27 -12.04 8.70 -10.39
CA LEU A 27 -12.90 9.65 -11.12
C LEU A 27 -12.22 10.30 -12.34
N LYS A 28 -10.89 10.43 -12.32
CA LYS A 28 -10.12 10.92 -13.48
C LYS A 28 -10.02 9.92 -14.62
N GLN A 29 -10.33 8.65 -14.37
CA GLN A 29 -10.28 7.61 -15.37
C GLN A 29 -11.70 7.25 -15.80
N GLY A 30 -12.06 7.54 -17.06
CA GLY A 30 -13.41 7.33 -17.57
C GLY A 30 -13.94 5.89 -17.43
N ARG A 31 -13.04 4.90 -17.32
CA ARG A 31 -13.40 3.49 -17.04
C ARG A 31 -14.10 3.26 -15.71
N PHE A 32 -14.00 4.18 -14.76
CA PHE A 32 -14.62 4.08 -13.43
C PHE A 32 -15.77 5.06 -13.23
N ALA A 33 -16.26 5.69 -14.30
CA ALA A 33 -17.35 6.65 -14.24
C ALA A 33 -18.70 6.04 -13.83
N HIS A 34 -18.83 4.70 -13.91
CA HIS A 34 -20.04 3.97 -13.53
C HIS A 34 -20.07 3.56 -12.05
N PHE A 35 -19.01 3.81 -11.28
CA PHE A 35 -18.97 3.44 -9.87
C PHE A 35 -19.77 4.42 -9.02
N LEU A 36 -20.53 3.83 -8.08
CA LEU A 36 -21.27 4.57 -7.07
C LEU A 36 -20.37 4.91 -5.88
N GLU A 37 -20.86 5.79 -5.00
CA GLU A 37 -20.11 6.21 -3.82
C GLU A 37 -19.83 5.04 -2.85
N GLU A 38 -20.70 4.04 -2.83
CA GLU A 38 -20.53 2.80 -2.08
C GLU A 38 -19.35 1.97 -2.59
N ASP A 39 -19.21 1.82 -3.91
CA ASP A 39 -18.08 1.11 -4.53
C ASP A 39 -16.76 1.83 -4.23
N LEU A 40 -16.76 3.17 -4.34
CA LEU A 40 -15.59 3.99 -4.02
C LEU A 40 -15.14 3.82 -2.57
N THR A 41 -16.10 3.73 -1.64
CA THR A 41 -15.83 3.50 -0.22
C THR A 41 -15.26 2.10 0.01
N TYR A 42 -15.81 1.09 -0.67
CA TYR A 42 -15.29 -0.28 -0.63
C TYR A 42 -13.83 -0.34 -1.14
N PHE A 43 -13.53 0.29 -2.28
CA PHE A 43 -12.18 0.32 -2.83
C PHE A 43 -11.19 1.05 -1.93
N GLN A 44 -11.59 2.18 -1.35
CA GLN A 44 -10.74 2.91 -0.41
C GLN A 44 -10.36 2.03 0.78
N LYS A 45 -11.35 1.37 1.41
CA LYS A 45 -11.12 0.45 2.53
C LYS A 45 -10.20 -0.70 2.16
N LYS A 46 -10.37 -1.29 0.97
CA LYS A 46 -9.52 -2.40 0.51
C LYS A 46 -8.10 -1.97 0.21
N VAL A 47 -7.90 -0.78 -0.37
CA VAL A 47 -6.56 -0.23 -0.60
C VAL A 47 -5.88 0.07 0.73
N ASP A 48 -6.60 0.63 1.69
CA ASP A 48 -6.06 0.89 3.03
C ASP A 48 -5.66 -0.41 3.74
N GLU A 49 -6.49 -1.46 3.68
CA GLU A 49 -6.17 -2.81 4.20
C GLU A 49 -4.89 -3.39 3.55
N MET A 50 -4.70 -3.19 2.24
CA MET A 50 -3.48 -3.61 1.55
C MET A 50 -2.26 -2.81 2.02
N TRP A 51 -2.38 -1.49 2.20
CA TRP A 51 -1.29 -0.65 2.75
C TRP A 51 -0.97 -0.98 4.22
N GLU A 52 -1.94 -1.49 4.98
CA GLU A 52 -1.71 -1.96 6.33
C GLU A 52 -0.97 -3.29 6.38
N LYS A 53 -1.29 -4.20 5.47
CA LYS A 53 -0.67 -5.53 5.43
C LYS A 53 0.66 -5.57 4.66
N TRP A 54 0.84 -4.70 3.67
CA TRP A 54 1.96 -4.74 2.72
C TRP A 54 2.90 -3.56 2.97
N GLU A 55 4.20 -3.76 2.78
CA GLU A 55 5.18 -2.65 2.82
C GLU A 55 5.04 -1.76 1.57
N ILE A 56 4.81 -2.41 0.42
CA ILE A 56 4.47 -1.76 -0.84
C ILE A 56 3.37 -2.60 -1.49
N PRO A 57 2.14 -2.07 -1.64
CA PRO A 57 1.06 -2.78 -2.31
C PRO A 57 1.50 -3.27 -3.70
N ALA A 58 1.12 -4.50 -4.05
CA ALA A 58 1.44 -5.19 -5.31
C ALA A 58 2.92 -5.61 -5.53
N VAL A 59 3.88 -5.22 -4.67
CA VAL A 59 5.31 -5.52 -4.88
C VAL A 59 5.94 -6.28 -3.71
N VAL A 60 5.60 -5.91 -2.48
CA VAL A 60 6.18 -6.53 -1.27
C VAL A 60 5.06 -6.88 -0.29
N PRO A 61 4.67 -8.16 -0.20
CA PRO A 61 3.48 -8.58 0.54
C PRO A 61 3.67 -8.67 2.07
N PHE A 62 4.83 -8.28 2.61
CA PHE A 62 5.14 -8.35 4.04
C PHE A 62 5.79 -7.04 4.53
N LYS A 63 5.35 -6.54 5.69
CA LYS A 63 6.04 -5.45 6.40
C LYS A 63 7.31 -5.98 7.05
N ARG A 64 8.42 -5.22 6.97
CA ARG A 64 9.70 -5.56 7.62
C ARG A 64 9.56 -5.93 9.11
N LEU A 65 8.55 -5.38 9.79
CA LEU A 65 8.26 -5.64 11.21
C LEU A 65 7.87 -7.11 11.48
N ASP A 66 7.12 -7.75 10.58
CA ASP A 66 6.72 -9.15 10.72
C ASP A 66 7.87 -10.10 10.38
N ALA A 67 8.66 -9.76 9.35
CA ALA A 67 9.88 -10.52 9.03
C ALA A 67 10.94 -10.43 10.14
N ALA A 68 11.07 -9.26 10.79
CA ALA A 68 11.98 -9.07 11.93
C ALA A 68 11.50 -9.81 13.19
N LYS A 69 10.19 -9.85 13.46
CA LYS A 69 9.63 -10.65 14.57
C LYS A 69 9.76 -12.15 14.32
N ALA A 70 9.44 -12.64 13.13
CA ALA A 70 9.59 -14.05 12.78
C ALA A 70 11.06 -14.51 12.83
N ALA A 71 12.00 -13.66 12.41
CA ALA A 71 13.43 -13.96 12.54
C ALA A 71 13.96 -13.90 13.98
N LEU A 72 13.28 -13.17 14.87
CA LEU A 72 13.62 -13.10 16.30
C LEU A 72 13.03 -14.27 17.09
N GLU A 73 11.81 -14.73 16.77
CA GLU A 73 11.18 -15.91 17.41
C GLU A 73 11.77 -17.24 16.93
N ALA A 74 12.41 -17.27 15.76
CA ALA A 74 13.11 -18.46 15.25
C ALA A 74 14.52 -18.64 15.82
N LYS A 75 14.95 -17.83 16.79
CA LYS A 75 16.27 -17.83 17.40
C LYS A 75 16.18 -18.06 18.90
#